data_AF-A0A922HW28-F1
#
_entry.id   AF-A0A922HW28-F1
#
_cell.length_a   1.000
_cell.length_b   1.000
_cell.length_c   1.000
_cell.angle_alpha   90.00
_cell.angle_beta   90.00
_cell.angle_gamma   90.00
#
_symmetry.space_group_name_H-M   'P 1'
#
loop_
_entity.id
_entity.type
_entity.pdbx_description
1 polymer ?
#
loop_
_entity_poly.entity_id
_entity_poly.type
_entity_poly.pdbx_seq_one_letter_code
_entity_poly.pdbx_strand_id
1 'polypeptide(L)'
;MSPTCDKSTMPNKILLDEVKKLNDYFRDLINQIPAKIFFNKNEQILQTIENAKRKKFSNNSDLSNKSKHKRIKLDPSNQKSVSDVAQEFVEQKESDGKINELRKKLAKRIKELRESRTGGKNDQKTSPTIMDNDDNKSETISNKNMPKIFNKKGNLVFSKFDLTSQVDLAAEREINKDRENRKQSGKSSLQGLLLKAKKDEQKISQLQVTDSRAADRFKKEKIWQTVLEKSEGNKVRDDPQLLKKSLKKQQKMKSKRNKKWTERKESIENLKQRRQNQRQRMLEERKNKHKERRLKRFQKNRKLKNKTNE
;
A
#
# COMPACT_ATOMS: atom_id res chain seq x y z
N MET A 1 5.63 -93.71 -24.28
CA MET A 1 4.70 -93.31 -23.19
C MET A 1 5.04 -91.88 -22.83
N SER A 2 4.09 -90.97 -23.04
CA SER A 2 4.30 -89.52 -22.99
C SER A 2 4.46 -89.02 -21.54
N PRO A 3 5.30 -88.00 -21.30
CA PRO A 3 5.34 -87.29 -20.02
C PRO A 3 4.29 -86.17 -20.01
N THR A 4 3.31 -86.24 -19.12
CA THR A 4 2.38 -85.12 -18.84
C THR A 4 3.02 -84.19 -17.81
N CYS A 5 3.34 -82.98 -18.25
CA CYS A 5 3.85 -81.89 -17.43
C CYS A 5 2.66 -81.14 -16.83
N ASP A 6 2.39 -81.34 -15.54
CA ASP A 6 1.37 -80.62 -14.78
C ASP A 6 1.81 -79.18 -14.54
N LYS A 7 1.26 -78.26 -15.34
CA LYS A 7 1.25 -76.82 -15.07
C LYS A 7 -0.02 -76.49 -14.30
N SER A 8 0.04 -76.59 -12.97
CA SER A 8 -1.00 -76.11 -12.06
C SER A 8 -0.28 -75.47 -10.85
N THR A 9 -0.55 -74.30 -10.31
CA THR A 9 -1.52 -73.24 -10.56
C THR A 9 -1.01 -72.06 -9.74
N MET A 10 -0.59 -70.95 -10.37
CA MET A 10 -0.45 -69.68 -9.66
C MET A 10 -1.39 -68.69 -10.32
N PRO A 11 -2.40 -68.19 -9.60
CA PRO A 11 -2.88 -66.86 -9.91
C PRO A 11 -2.94 -66.05 -8.63
N ASN A 12 -1.94 -65.19 -8.43
CA ASN A 12 -2.01 -64.02 -7.56
C ASN A 12 -3.12 -63.09 -8.07
N LYS A 13 -4.39 -63.43 -7.82
CA LYS A 13 -5.51 -62.51 -7.97
C LYS A 13 -5.57 -61.67 -6.70
N ILE A 14 -4.80 -60.58 -6.69
CA ILE A 14 -4.91 -59.57 -5.63
C ILE A 14 -6.36 -59.10 -5.65
N LEU A 15 -7.07 -59.31 -4.55
CA LEU A 15 -8.50 -59.04 -4.46
C LEU A 15 -8.69 -57.52 -4.41
N LEU A 16 -9.54 -56.96 -5.28
CA LEU A 16 -9.71 -55.51 -5.41
C LEU A 16 -10.05 -54.83 -4.07
N ASP A 17 -10.75 -55.55 -3.19
CA ASP A 17 -11.12 -55.06 -1.86
C ASP A 17 -9.92 -55.00 -0.90
N GLU A 18 -8.93 -55.86 -1.04
CA GLU A 18 -7.67 -55.77 -0.28
C GLU A 18 -6.86 -54.54 -0.72
N VAL A 19 -6.82 -54.26 -2.02
CA VAL A 19 -6.17 -53.05 -2.56
C VAL A 19 -6.85 -51.79 -2.04
N LYS A 20 -8.19 -51.78 -1.98
CA LYS A 20 -8.94 -50.65 -1.40
C LYS A 20 -8.62 -50.47 0.09
N LYS A 21 -8.67 -51.54 0.88
CA LYS A 21 -8.32 -51.51 2.31
C LYS A 21 -6.90 -50.99 2.54
N LEU A 22 -5.93 -51.44 1.75
CA LEU A 22 -4.55 -50.96 1.82
C LEU A 22 -4.46 -49.47 1.47
N ASN A 23 -5.13 -49.02 0.41
CA ASN A 23 -5.16 -47.60 0.03
C ASN A 23 -5.77 -46.72 1.12
N ASP A 24 -6.87 -47.16 1.74
CA ASP A 24 -7.50 -46.45 2.85
C ASP A 24 -6.57 -46.39 4.07
N TYR A 25 -5.88 -47.48 4.39
CA TYR A 25 -4.85 -47.51 5.43
C TYR A 25 -3.70 -46.51 5.15
N PHE A 26 -3.18 -46.47 3.92
CA PHE A 26 -2.15 -45.51 3.54
C PHE A 26 -2.65 -44.06 3.60
N ARG A 27 -3.90 -43.81 3.22
CA ARG A 27 -4.54 -42.49 3.36
C ARG A 27 -4.58 -42.06 4.81
N ASP A 28 -5.04 -42.92 5.71
CA ASP A 28 -5.09 -42.63 7.14
C ASP A 28 -3.70 -42.34 7.73
N LEU A 29 -2.68 -43.11 7.32
CA LEU A 29 -1.30 -42.89 7.73
C LEU A 29 -0.79 -41.50 7.27
N ILE A 30 -1.04 -41.15 6.01
CA ILE A 30 -0.64 -39.85 5.46
C ILE A 30 -1.39 -38.71 6.16
N ASN A 31 -2.67 -38.91 6.49
CA ASN A 31 -3.52 -37.93 7.13
C ASN A 31 -3.09 -37.57 8.57
N GLN A 32 -2.35 -38.45 9.24
CA GLN A 32 -1.74 -38.15 10.54
C GLN A 32 -0.60 -37.11 10.44
N ILE A 33 0.00 -36.95 9.26
CA ILE A 33 1.07 -36.00 9.03
C ILE A 33 0.44 -34.61 8.81
N PRO A 34 0.87 -33.55 9.52
CA PRO A 34 0.38 -32.21 9.26
C PRO A 34 0.61 -31.80 7.79
N ALA A 35 -0.44 -31.35 7.09
CA ALA A 35 -0.39 -30.99 5.67
C ALA A 35 0.71 -29.97 5.33
N LYS A 36 1.03 -29.06 6.26
CA LYS A 36 2.12 -28.09 6.11
C LYS A 36 3.49 -28.77 6.00
N ILE A 37 3.71 -29.87 6.71
CA ILE A 37 4.95 -30.64 6.72
C ILE A 37 5.03 -31.51 5.46
N PHE A 38 3.93 -32.17 5.11
CA PHE A 38 3.86 -33.05 3.94
C PHE A 38 4.11 -32.28 2.62
N PHE A 39 3.52 -31.09 2.46
CA PHE A 39 3.65 -30.26 1.25
C PHE A 39 4.75 -29.19 1.35
N ASN A 40 5.76 -29.37 2.20
CA ASN A 40 6.81 -28.36 2.46
C ASN A 40 7.52 -27.83 1.20
N LYS A 41 7.66 -28.65 0.15
CA LYS A 41 8.28 -28.29 -1.14
C LYS A 41 7.30 -27.67 -2.14
N ASN A 42 5.99 -27.81 -1.92
CA ASN A 42 4.95 -27.37 -2.85
C ASN A 42 4.38 -26.01 -2.43
N GLU A 43 5.07 -24.94 -2.81
CA GLU A 43 4.72 -23.58 -2.39
C GLU A 43 3.29 -23.17 -2.80
N GLN A 44 2.84 -23.60 -3.97
CA GLN A 44 1.48 -23.34 -4.45
C GLN A 44 0.42 -23.90 -3.49
N ILE A 45 0.63 -25.12 -2.97
CA ILE A 45 -0.30 -25.78 -2.05
C ILE A 45 -0.24 -25.10 -0.67
N LEU A 46 0.95 -24.68 -0.22
CA LEU A 46 1.07 -23.93 1.04
C LEU A 46 0.33 -22.58 0.97
N GLN A 47 0.43 -21.88 -0.16
CA GLN A 47 -0.28 -20.62 -0.38
C GLN A 47 -1.80 -20.81 -0.42
N THR A 48 -2.32 -21.87 -1.05
CA THR A 48 -3.78 -22.15 -1.05
C THR A 48 -4.30 -22.45 0.35
N ILE A 49 -3.57 -23.25 1.14
CA ILE A 49 -3.90 -23.51 2.55
C ILE A 49 -3.95 -22.20 3.34
N GLU A 50 -2.98 -21.31 3.20
CA GLU A 50 -2.95 -20.03 3.91
C GLU A 50 -4.06 -19.07 3.46
N ASN A 51 -4.35 -19.02 2.16
CA ASN A 51 -5.38 -18.15 1.61
C ASN A 51 -6.78 -18.61 2.03
N ALA A 52 -7.04 -19.92 2.06
CA ALA A 52 -8.29 -20.48 2.56
C ALA A 52 -8.53 -20.11 4.03
N LYS A 53 -7.48 -20.14 4.85
CA LYS A 53 -7.53 -19.72 6.26
C LYS A 53 -7.91 -18.25 6.43
N ARG A 54 -7.39 -17.36 5.58
CA ARG A 54 -7.65 -15.91 5.63
C ARG A 54 -9.09 -15.57 5.19
N LYS A 55 -9.66 -16.29 4.23
CA LYS A 55 -11.01 -16.03 3.69
C LYS A 55 -12.13 -16.24 4.73
N LYS A 56 -12.03 -17.24 5.60
CA LYS A 56 -13.09 -17.64 6.56
C LYS A 56 -13.58 -16.53 7.49
N PHE A 57 -12.75 -15.53 7.83
CA PHE A 57 -13.13 -14.42 8.71
C PHE A 57 -12.91 -13.04 8.08
N SER A 58 -12.74 -12.99 6.76
CA SER A 58 -12.60 -11.75 6.00
C SER A 58 -13.80 -10.83 6.21
N ASN A 59 -15.01 -11.40 6.19
CA ASN A 59 -16.27 -10.64 6.22
C ASN A 59 -16.69 -10.19 7.61
N ASN A 60 -15.95 -10.55 8.66
CA ASN A 60 -16.33 -10.25 10.04
C ASN A 60 -15.68 -8.92 10.46
N SER A 61 -16.34 -7.78 10.19
CA SER A 61 -15.80 -6.44 10.47
C SER A 61 -15.54 -6.18 11.95
N ASP A 62 -16.27 -6.86 12.82
CA ASP A 62 -16.38 -6.52 14.24
C ASP A 62 -15.18 -7.02 15.05
N LEU A 63 -14.46 -8.01 14.52
CA LEU A 63 -13.32 -8.62 15.20
C LEU A 63 -12.00 -7.98 14.76
N SER A 64 -11.16 -7.63 15.73
CA SER A 64 -9.78 -7.24 15.48
C SER A 64 -9.03 -8.32 14.69
N ASN A 65 -8.14 -7.92 13.77
CA ASN A 65 -7.31 -8.83 12.98
C ASN A 65 -6.60 -9.86 13.86
N LYS A 66 -6.15 -9.48 15.06
CA LYS A 66 -5.49 -10.40 16.00
C LYS A 66 -6.45 -11.48 16.53
N SER A 67 -7.70 -11.11 16.83
CA SER A 67 -8.74 -12.05 17.26
C SER A 67 -9.09 -13.03 16.13
N LYS A 68 -9.23 -12.54 14.90
CA LYS A 68 -9.42 -13.38 13.70
C LYS A 68 -8.32 -14.44 13.57
N HIS A 69 -7.04 -14.03 13.68
CA HIS A 69 -5.91 -14.96 13.58
C HIS A 69 -5.90 -16.01 14.69
N LYS A 70 -6.24 -15.64 15.93
CA LYS A 70 -6.37 -16.60 17.04
C LYS A 70 -7.48 -17.62 16.77
N ARG A 71 -8.65 -17.16 16.33
CA ARG A 71 -9.79 -18.04 16.00
C ARG A 71 -9.46 -19.01 14.88
N ILE A 72 -8.83 -18.53 13.80
CA ILE A 72 -8.36 -19.37 12.68
C ILE A 72 -7.38 -20.46 13.15
N LYS A 73 -6.49 -20.11 14.10
CA LYS A 73 -5.46 -21.04 14.60
C LYS A 73 -6.04 -22.09 15.56
N LEU A 74 -7.07 -21.73 16.33
CA LEU A 74 -7.64 -22.56 17.40
C LEU A 74 -8.87 -23.37 16.97
N ASP A 75 -9.44 -23.10 15.79
CA ASP A 75 -10.60 -23.85 15.28
C ASP A 75 -10.18 -25.24 14.77
N PRO A 76 -10.65 -26.34 15.40
CA PRO A 76 -10.36 -27.71 14.97
C PRO A 76 -10.84 -27.97 13.53
N SER A 77 -11.97 -27.38 13.14
CA SER A 77 -12.58 -27.53 11.80
C SER A 77 -11.72 -26.92 10.67
N ASN A 78 -10.66 -26.19 11.03
CA ASN A 78 -9.76 -25.56 10.09
C ASN A 78 -8.48 -26.37 9.83
N GLN A 79 -8.25 -27.43 10.58
CA GLN A 79 -7.13 -28.33 10.38
C GLN A 79 -7.52 -29.39 9.35
N LYS A 80 -7.29 -29.08 8.07
CA LYS A 80 -7.55 -30.01 6.96
C LYS A 80 -6.48 -31.10 6.89
N SER A 81 -6.90 -32.30 6.51
CA SER A 81 -6.01 -33.43 6.27
C SER A 81 -5.18 -33.25 5.00
N VAL A 82 -4.10 -34.02 4.85
CA VAL A 82 -3.28 -34.05 3.63
C VAL A 82 -4.12 -34.42 2.41
N SER A 83 -4.98 -35.43 2.53
CA SER A 83 -5.92 -35.87 1.48
C SER A 83 -6.81 -34.73 1.01
N ASP A 84 -7.44 -34.03 1.94
CA ASP A 84 -8.44 -32.99 1.65
C ASP A 84 -7.78 -31.79 0.97
N VAL A 85 -6.57 -31.44 1.42
CA VAL A 85 -5.76 -30.38 0.80
C VAL A 85 -5.36 -30.74 -0.62
N ALA A 86 -4.97 -32.00 -0.86
CA ALA A 86 -4.63 -32.47 -2.20
C ALA A 86 -5.85 -32.41 -3.14
N GLN A 87 -7.00 -32.88 -2.66
CA GLN A 87 -8.25 -32.85 -3.42
C GLN A 87 -8.71 -31.41 -3.72
N GLU A 88 -8.72 -30.54 -2.71
CA GLU A 88 -9.07 -29.12 -2.90
C GLU A 88 -8.14 -28.43 -3.89
N PHE A 89 -6.85 -28.79 -3.91
CA PHE A 89 -5.90 -28.23 -4.87
C PHE A 89 -6.20 -28.70 -6.31
N VAL A 90 -6.59 -29.96 -6.50
CA VAL A 90 -7.02 -30.49 -7.80
C VAL A 90 -8.29 -29.78 -8.26
N GLU A 91 -9.30 -29.68 -7.39
CA GLU A 91 -10.56 -28.97 -7.68
C GLU A 91 -10.32 -27.49 -8.02
N GLN A 92 -9.41 -26.82 -7.29
CA GLN A 92 -9.00 -25.45 -7.58
C GLN A 92 -8.35 -25.36 -8.96
N LYS A 93 -7.42 -26.24 -9.30
CA LYS A 93 -6.78 -26.26 -10.63
C LYS A 93 -7.78 -26.50 -11.75
N GLU A 94 -8.74 -27.40 -11.57
CA GLU A 94 -9.80 -27.64 -12.56
C GLU A 94 -10.69 -26.41 -12.73
N SER A 95 -11.07 -25.76 -11.63
CA SER A 95 -11.87 -24.54 -11.66
C SER A 95 -11.12 -23.39 -12.35
N ASP A 96 -9.83 -23.22 -12.05
CA ASP A 96 -8.96 -22.23 -12.68
C ASP A 96 -8.78 -22.52 -14.17
N GLY A 97 -8.68 -23.79 -14.55
CA GLY A 97 -8.68 -24.23 -15.95
C GLY A 97 -9.94 -23.78 -16.69
N LYS A 98 -11.12 -24.08 -16.12
CA LYS A 98 -12.43 -23.67 -16.67
C LYS A 98 -12.55 -22.14 -16.77
N ILE A 99 -12.09 -21.41 -15.74
CA ILE A 99 -12.07 -19.93 -15.73
C ILE A 99 -11.14 -19.39 -16.82
N ASN A 100 -9.97 -19.99 -17.01
CA ASN A 100 -9.00 -19.57 -18.03
C ASN A 100 -9.52 -19.82 -19.45
N GLU A 101 -10.25 -20.92 -19.67
CA GLU A 101 -10.94 -21.16 -20.94
C GLU A 101 -12.02 -20.11 -21.22
N LEU A 102 -12.82 -19.75 -20.21
CA LEU A 102 -13.80 -18.68 -20.33
C LEU A 102 -13.13 -17.33 -20.64
N ARG A 103 -12.00 -17.01 -19.99
CA ARG A 103 -11.21 -15.81 -20.29
C ARG A 103 -10.68 -15.80 -21.73
N LYS A 104 -10.21 -16.95 -22.25
CA LYS A 104 -9.78 -17.08 -23.65
C LYS A 104 -10.94 -16.88 -24.62
N LYS A 105 -12.10 -17.49 -24.35
CA LYS A 105 -13.33 -17.31 -25.15
C LYS A 105 -13.78 -15.85 -25.16
N LEU A 106 -13.78 -15.20 -23.99
CA LEU A 106 -14.12 -13.79 -23.85
C LEU A 106 -13.12 -12.89 -24.62
N ALA A 107 -11.82 -13.16 -24.52
CA ALA A 107 -10.80 -12.40 -25.26
C ALA A 107 -10.99 -12.53 -26.78
N LYS A 108 -11.29 -13.74 -27.28
CA LYS A 108 -11.62 -13.96 -28.69
C LYS A 108 -12.87 -13.17 -29.12
N ARG A 109 -13.92 -13.20 -28.29
CA ARG A 109 -15.16 -12.43 -28.55
C ARG A 109 -14.94 -10.92 -28.52
N ILE A 110 -14.13 -10.41 -27.58
CA ILE A 110 -13.76 -8.99 -27.53
C ILE A 110 -12.97 -8.60 -28.78
N LYS A 111 -12.04 -9.45 -29.25
CA LYS A 111 -11.27 -9.21 -30.47
C LYS A 111 -12.19 -9.15 -31.69
N GLU A 112 -13.09 -10.11 -31.85
CA GLU A 112 -14.10 -10.14 -32.92
C GLU A 112 -15.04 -8.91 -32.89
N LEU A 113 -15.47 -8.48 -31.70
CA LEU A 113 -16.27 -7.26 -31.52
C LEU A 113 -15.47 -5.98 -31.82
N ARG A 114 -14.15 -5.99 -31.63
CA ARG A 114 -13.27 -4.86 -32.00
C ARG A 114 -13.07 -4.81 -33.51
N GLU A 115 -12.77 -5.94 -34.13
CA GLU A 115 -12.57 -6.08 -35.58
C GLU A 115 -13.84 -5.71 -36.36
N SER A 116 -15.01 -6.15 -35.91
CA SER A 116 -16.30 -5.76 -36.52
C SER A 116 -16.65 -4.28 -36.33
N ARG A 117 -16.09 -3.60 -35.32
CA ARG A 117 -16.23 -2.14 -35.13
C ARG A 117 -15.21 -1.34 -35.96
N THR A 118 -14.06 -1.92 -36.30
CA THR A 118 -13.00 -1.26 -37.08
C THR A 118 -13.04 -1.57 -38.58
N GLY A 119 -13.92 -2.48 -39.03
CA GLY A 119 -14.14 -2.85 -40.43
C GLY A 119 -14.76 -1.77 -41.33
N GLY A 120 -14.34 -0.51 -41.16
CA GLY A 120 -14.79 0.61 -41.99
C GLY A 120 -13.88 1.84 -42.02
N LYS A 121 -12.73 1.88 -41.32
CA LYS A 121 -11.76 2.97 -41.48
C LYS A 121 -10.32 2.45 -41.35
N ASN A 122 -9.63 2.52 -42.48
CA ASN A 122 -8.24 2.14 -42.69
C ASN A 122 -7.27 2.73 -41.66
N ASP A 123 -6.27 1.90 -41.36
CA ASP A 123 -5.00 2.20 -40.73
C ASP A 123 -4.31 3.45 -41.32
N GLN A 124 -3.79 4.30 -40.43
CA GLN A 124 -2.48 4.89 -40.61
C GLN A 124 -1.72 4.89 -39.27
N LYS A 125 -0.65 4.10 -39.24
CA LYS A 125 0.49 4.27 -38.34
C LYS A 125 1.18 5.59 -38.67
N THR A 126 1.52 6.39 -37.67
CA THR A 126 2.78 7.18 -37.65
C THR A 126 3.21 7.45 -36.21
N SER A 127 4.31 6.83 -35.79
CA SER A 127 5.46 7.59 -35.26
C SER A 127 6.38 7.88 -36.46
N PRO A 128 7.37 8.80 -36.45
CA PRO A 128 8.00 9.49 -35.31
C PRO A 128 8.35 10.99 -35.58
N THR A 129 9.12 11.57 -34.65
CA THR A 129 10.21 12.55 -34.89
C THR A 129 10.03 14.00 -34.38
N ILE A 130 10.99 14.33 -33.52
CA ILE A 130 11.40 15.62 -32.97
C ILE A 130 12.11 16.42 -34.08
N MET A 131 11.74 17.69 -34.27
CA MET A 131 12.64 18.73 -34.78
C MET A 131 12.28 20.08 -34.14
N ASP A 132 13.29 20.69 -33.52
CA ASP A 132 13.35 22.10 -33.17
C ASP A 132 13.58 22.97 -34.43
N ASN A 133 12.99 24.17 -34.49
CA ASN A 133 13.70 25.45 -34.65
C ASN A 133 12.75 26.67 -34.79
N ASP A 134 13.27 27.78 -34.25
CA ASP A 134 12.89 29.20 -34.33
C ASP A 134 12.25 29.69 -35.65
N ASP A 135 11.26 30.59 -35.59
CA ASP A 135 11.46 32.06 -35.55
C ASP A 135 10.14 32.86 -35.74
N ASN A 136 10.14 34.10 -35.24
CA ASN A 136 9.01 35.05 -35.15
C ASN A 136 8.55 35.69 -36.48
N LYS A 137 7.23 35.85 -36.71
CA LYS A 137 6.50 37.15 -36.91
C LYS A 137 5.03 37.00 -37.39
N SER A 138 4.21 37.93 -36.88
CA SER A 138 2.87 38.46 -37.24
C SER A 138 2.45 38.37 -38.73
N GLU A 139 1.18 38.30 -39.18
CA GLU A 139 -0.10 38.82 -38.67
C GLU A 139 -1.29 38.23 -39.48
N THR A 140 -2.47 38.16 -38.85
CA THR A 140 -3.87 38.22 -39.40
C THR A 140 -4.32 37.39 -40.62
N ILE A 141 -4.91 36.20 -40.40
CA ILE A 141 -6.04 35.66 -41.20
C ILE A 141 -7.04 34.92 -40.27
N SER A 142 -8.33 35.15 -40.50
CA SER A 142 -9.52 34.72 -39.74
C SER A 142 -9.66 33.21 -39.55
N ASN A 143 -9.55 32.72 -38.30
CA ASN A 143 -9.83 31.33 -37.96
C ASN A 143 -11.08 31.17 -37.08
N LYS A 144 -12.17 30.71 -37.71
CA LYS A 144 -13.32 30.09 -37.05
C LYS A 144 -12.87 28.76 -36.42
N ASN A 145 -12.27 28.80 -35.23
CA ASN A 145 -12.06 27.63 -34.37
C ASN A 145 -11.65 28.10 -32.95
N MET A 146 -12.59 28.69 -32.21
CA MET A 146 -12.41 28.82 -30.76
C MET A 146 -13.00 27.57 -30.11
N PRO A 147 -12.25 26.81 -29.29
CA PRO A 147 -12.81 25.66 -28.59
C PRO A 147 -13.92 26.14 -27.65
N LYS A 148 -15.05 25.44 -27.65
CA LYS A 148 -16.23 25.78 -26.85
C LYS A 148 -15.89 25.66 -25.36
N ILE A 149 -15.50 26.77 -24.73
CA ILE A 149 -15.06 26.86 -23.32
C ILE A 149 -16.25 26.77 -22.35
N PHE A 150 -17.48 26.83 -22.86
CA PHE A 150 -18.70 26.79 -22.06
C PHE A 150 -19.47 25.49 -22.26
N ASN A 151 -19.88 24.88 -21.15
CA ASN A 151 -20.78 23.73 -21.15
C ASN A 151 -22.17 24.12 -21.71
N LYS A 152 -23.05 23.16 -22.04
CA LYS A 152 -24.42 23.41 -22.56
C LYS A 152 -25.28 24.29 -21.63
N LYS A 153 -24.87 24.43 -20.36
CA LYS A 153 -25.50 25.28 -19.33
C LYS A 153 -24.84 26.65 -19.13
N GLY A 154 -23.85 27.02 -19.94
CA GLY A 154 -23.21 28.35 -19.90
C GLY A 154 -22.04 28.52 -18.92
N ASN A 155 -21.58 27.44 -18.26
CA ASN A 155 -20.49 27.51 -17.28
C ASN A 155 -19.12 27.26 -17.95
N LEU A 156 -18.09 28.01 -17.54
CA LEU A 156 -16.71 27.91 -18.06
C LEU A 156 -16.05 26.61 -17.60
N VAL A 157 -15.64 25.74 -18.54
CA VAL A 157 -14.99 24.44 -18.28
C VAL A 157 -13.61 24.43 -18.93
N PHE A 158 -12.57 24.23 -18.11
CA PHE A 158 -11.16 24.31 -18.51
C PHE A 158 -10.56 22.96 -18.98
N SER A 159 -11.40 21.91 -19.12
CA SER A 159 -10.97 20.55 -19.51
C SER A 159 -12.04 19.86 -20.38
N LYS A 160 -11.63 18.91 -21.24
CA LYS A 160 -12.53 18.08 -22.07
C LYS A 160 -13.50 17.19 -21.25
N PHE A 161 -13.35 17.18 -19.92
CA PHE A 161 -14.25 16.51 -18.98
C PHE A 161 -15.16 17.50 -18.28
N ASP A 162 -16.45 17.19 -18.31
CA ASP A 162 -17.49 17.98 -17.66
C ASP A 162 -17.64 17.55 -16.19
N LEU A 163 -16.89 18.19 -15.29
CA LEU A 163 -16.91 17.92 -13.84
C LEU A 163 -18.20 18.40 -13.14
N THR A 164 -19.14 18.99 -13.88
CA THR A 164 -20.35 19.61 -13.31
C THR A 164 -21.62 18.78 -13.49
N SER A 165 -21.56 17.69 -14.27
CA SER A 165 -22.67 16.76 -14.41
C SER A 165 -22.55 15.62 -13.40
N GLN A 166 -23.47 15.62 -12.43
CA GLN A 166 -23.57 14.68 -11.32
C GLN A 166 -22.48 14.86 -10.27
N VAL A 167 -22.91 15.34 -9.10
CA VAL A 167 -22.24 15.05 -7.84
C VAL A 167 -21.99 13.55 -7.81
N ASP A 168 -20.72 13.16 -7.96
CA ASP A 168 -20.29 11.79 -7.79
C ASP A 168 -20.64 11.36 -6.37
N LEU A 169 -21.82 10.76 -6.18
CA LEU A 169 -22.30 10.21 -4.90
C LEU A 169 -21.24 9.27 -4.29
N ALA A 170 -20.38 8.67 -5.12
CA ALA A 170 -19.21 7.92 -4.70
C ALA A 170 -18.14 8.78 -4.01
N ALA A 171 -17.76 9.92 -4.60
CA ALA A 171 -16.79 10.84 -4.01
C ALA A 171 -17.31 11.44 -2.70
N GLU A 172 -18.61 11.76 -2.61
CA GLU A 172 -19.19 12.29 -1.38
C GLU A 172 -19.32 11.22 -0.28
N ARG A 173 -19.62 9.97 -0.64
CA ARG A 173 -19.53 8.81 0.27
C ARG A 173 -18.10 8.57 0.74
N GLU A 174 -17.09 8.75 -0.11
CA GLU A 174 -15.68 8.63 0.27
C GLU A 174 -15.24 9.74 1.22
N ILE A 175 -15.61 11.00 0.95
CA ILE A 175 -15.32 12.13 1.84
C ILE A 175 -15.98 11.94 3.21
N ASN A 176 -17.21 11.44 3.26
CA ASN A 176 -17.91 11.15 4.52
C ASN A 176 -17.27 9.98 5.29
N LYS A 177 -16.89 8.90 4.61
CA LYS A 177 -16.10 7.81 5.21
C LYS A 177 -14.77 8.32 5.75
N ASP A 178 -14.07 9.18 5.03
CA ASP A 178 -12.82 9.79 5.48
C ASP A 178 -12.99 10.68 6.70
N ARG A 179 -14.08 11.46 6.77
CA ARG A 179 -14.44 12.26 7.94
C ARG A 179 -14.73 11.37 9.14
N GLU A 180 -15.45 10.28 8.93
CA GLU A 180 -15.79 9.31 9.97
C GLU A 180 -14.55 8.56 10.48
N ASN A 181 -13.68 8.11 9.57
CA ASN A 181 -12.39 7.51 9.87
C ASN A 181 -11.47 8.48 10.64
N ARG A 182 -11.47 9.78 10.30
CA ARG A 182 -10.73 10.81 11.06
C ARG A 182 -11.31 11.02 12.46
N LYS A 183 -12.64 11.00 12.62
CA LYS A 183 -13.30 11.03 13.94
C LYS A 183 -12.94 9.79 14.77
N GLN A 184 -12.93 8.60 14.17
CA GLN A 184 -12.52 7.33 14.79
C GLN A 184 -11.04 7.39 15.22
N SER A 185 -10.16 7.85 14.32
CA SER A 185 -8.73 8.01 14.55
C SER A 185 -8.45 9.00 15.68
N GLY A 186 -9.19 10.12 15.72
CA GLY A 186 -9.13 11.10 16.81
C GLY A 186 -9.48 10.50 18.16
N LYS A 187 -10.48 9.60 18.24
CA LYS A 187 -10.87 8.87 19.46
C LYS A 187 -9.80 7.85 19.90
N SER A 188 -9.19 7.15 18.95
CA SER A 188 -8.07 6.21 19.23
C SER A 188 -6.71 6.90 19.44
N SER A 189 -6.61 8.19 19.13
CA SER A 189 -5.38 8.95 19.29
C SER A 189 -5.03 9.05 20.77
N LEU A 190 -3.74 9.22 21.09
CA LEU A 190 -3.27 9.34 22.46
C LEU A 190 -3.93 10.52 23.21
N GLN A 191 -4.27 11.59 22.49
CA GLN A 191 -5.02 12.73 23.02
C GLN A 191 -6.50 12.41 23.22
N GLY A 192 -7.12 11.68 22.28
CA GLY A 192 -8.50 11.21 22.38
C GLY A 192 -8.71 10.24 23.54
N LEU A 193 -7.80 9.29 23.72
CA LEU A 193 -7.77 8.38 24.86
C LEU A 193 -7.65 9.15 26.17
N LEU A 194 -6.80 10.18 26.23
CA LEU A 194 -6.65 11.02 27.42
C LEU A 194 -7.95 11.80 27.72
N LEU A 195 -8.61 12.32 26.70
CA LEU A 195 -9.89 13.00 26.82
C LEU A 195 -10.98 12.03 27.32
N LYS A 196 -11.02 10.81 26.79
CA LYS A 196 -11.95 9.76 27.21
C LYS A 196 -11.72 9.37 28.68
N ALA A 197 -10.49 9.04 29.05
CA ALA A 197 -10.13 8.70 30.42
C ALA A 197 -10.51 9.79 31.42
N LYS A 198 -10.23 11.07 31.09
CA LYS A 198 -10.64 12.20 31.92
C LYS A 198 -12.16 12.35 32.03
N LYS A 199 -12.90 12.15 30.94
CA LYS A 199 -14.37 12.20 30.96
C LYS A 199 -14.95 11.09 31.82
N ASP A 200 -14.39 9.89 31.74
CA ASP A 200 -14.80 8.76 32.57
C ASP A 200 -14.52 9.03 34.06
N GLU A 201 -13.35 9.58 34.41
CA GLU A 201 -13.03 10.03 35.78
C GLU A 201 -14.00 11.13 36.27
N GLN A 202 -14.28 12.13 35.42
CA GLN A 202 -15.22 13.20 35.75
C GLN A 202 -16.63 12.67 35.97
N LYS A 203 -17.10 11.75 35.12
CA LYS A 203 -18.42 11.13 35.26
C LYS A 203 -18.51 10.30 36.53
N ILE A 204 -17.46 9.56 36.88
CA ILE A 204 -17.37 8.82 38.14
C ILE A 204 -17.46 9.78 39.33
N SER A 205 -16.71 10.88 39.30
CA SER A 205 -16.71 11.89 40.36
C SER A 205 -18.09 12.56 40.52
N GLN A 206 -18.71 12.95 39.40
CA GLN A 206 -20.07 13.52 39.40
C GLN A 206 -21.10 12.54 39.97
N LEU A 207 -21.08 11.29 39.52
CA LEU A 207 -21.99 10.26 40.02
C LEU A 207 -21.72 9.93 41.48
N GLN A 208 -20.49 10.03 41.96
CA GLN A 208 -20.17 9.77 43.37
C GLN A 208 -20.76 10.85 44.29
N VAL A 209 -20.90 12.09 43.80
CA VAL A 209 -21.55 13.19 44.52
C VAL A 209 -23.08 13.04 44.53
N THR A 210 -23.70 12.60 43.43
CA THR A 210 -25.15 12.43 43.35
C THR A 210 -25.61 11.11 43.95
N ASP A 211 -25.05 9.99 43.48
CA ASP A 211 -25.47 8.62 43.77
C ASP A 211 -24.29 7.64 43.82
N SER A 212 -23.77 7.40 45.02
CA SER A 212 -22.63 6.48 45.25
C SER A 212 -22.83 5.09 44.62
N ARG A 213 -24.03 4.51 44.73
CA ARG A 213 -24.36 3.20 44.14
C ARG A 213 -24.32 3.20 42.61
N ALA A 214 -24.72 4.31 41.98
CA ALA A 214 -24.66 4.45 40.52
C ALA A 214 -23.20 4.59 40.04
N ALA A 215 -22.36 5.30 40.81
CA ALA A 215 -20.93 5.40 40.54
C ALA A 215 -20.25 4.03 40.59
N ASP A 216 -20.56 3.20 41.59
CA ASP A 216 -19.99 1.84 41.70
C ASP A 216 -20.43 0.92 40.57
N ARG A 217 -21.69 1.02 40.13
CA ARG A 217 -22.17 0.29 38.95
C ARG A 217 -21.39 0.69 37.70
N PHE A 218 -21.21 2.00 37.47
CA PHE A 218 -20.46 2.50 36.31
C PHE A 218 -18.98 2.10 36.36
N LYS A 219 -18.33 2.17 37.53
CA LYS A 219 -16.96 1.68 37.73
C LYS A 219 -16.85 0.20 37.38
N LYS A 220 -17.75 -0.64 37.92
CA LYS A 220 -17.79 -2.08 37.64
C LYS A 220 -18.01 -2.36 36.15
N GLU A 221 -18.96 -1.67 35.52
CA GLU A 221 -19.23 -1.80 34.09
C GLU A 221 -17.98 -1.50 33.26
N LYS A 222 -17.26 -0.41 33.56
CA LYS A 222 -16.02 -0.06 32.88
C LYS A 222 -14.94 -1.12 33.08
N ILE A 223 -14.75 -1.61 34.31
CA ILE A 223 -13.79 -2.68 34.59
C ILE A 223 -14.10 -3.93 33.77
N TRP A 224 -15.36 -4.39 33.75
CA TRP A 224 -15.76 -5.56 32.97
C TRP A 224 -15.59 -5.35 31.47
N GLN A 225 -15.91 -4.17 30.94
CA GLN A 225 -15.63 -3.81 29.54
C GLN A 225 -14.12 -3.94 29.24
N THR A 226 -13.25 -3.42 30.11
CA THR A 226 -11.80 -3.55 29.92
C THR A 226 -11.31 -5.00 29.99
N VAL A 227 -11.89 -5.81 30.88
CA VAL A 227 -11.55 -7.25 31.01
C VAL A 227 -11.95 -8.01 29.75
N LEU A 228 -13.15 -7.73 29.21
CA LEU A 228 -13.63 -8.32 27.97
C LEU A 228 -12.75 -7.93 26.77
N GLU A 229 -12.44 -6.64 26.61
CA GLU A 229 -11.55 -6.18 25.55
C GLU A 229 -10.14 -6.81 25.67
N LYS A 230 -9.62 -6.94 26.89
CA LYS A 230 -8.33 -7.61 27.14
C LYS A 230 -8.38 -9.10 26.83
N SER A 231 -9.48 -9.80 27.15
CA SER A 231 -9.64 -11.25 26.87
C SER A 231 -9.75 -11.52 25.37
N GLU A 232 -10.43 -10.65 24.63
CA GLU A 232 -10.44 -10.64 23.16
C GLU A 232 -9.03 -10.39 22.57
N GLY A 233 -8.13 -9.79 23.35
CA GLY A 233 -6.73 -9.55 23.02
C GLY A 233 -6.44 -8.12 22.58
N ASN A 234 -7.36 -7.17 22.82
CA ASN A 234 -7.18 -5.75 22.56
C ASN A 234 -6.28 -5.13 23.65
N LYS A 235 -5.36 -4.24 23.24
CA LYS A 235 -4.44 -3.55 24.15
C LYS A 235 -5.07 -2.26 24.65
N VAL A 236 -5.77 -2.34 25.76
CA VAL A 236 -6.47 -1.21 26.39
C VAL A 236 -5.47 -0.25 27.03
N ARG A 237 -5.61 1.07 26.80
CA ARG A 237 -4.72 2.14 27.32
C ARG A 237 -5.54 3.28 27.91
N ASP A 238 -6.04 3.08 29.12
CA ASP A 238 -7.00 4.01 29.74
C ASP A 238 -6.40 4.89 30.84
N ASP A 239 -5.17 4.59 31.31
CA ASP A 239 -4.55 5.33 32.41
C ASP A 239 -4.14 6.77 32.00
N PRO A 240 -4.73 7.84 32.56
CA PRO A 240 -4.49 9.21 32.11
C PRO A 240 -3.07 9.69 32.40
N GLN A 241 -2.45 9.23 33.49
CA GLN A 241 -1.06 9.59 33.81
C GLN A 241 -0.08 9.03 32.78
N LEU A 242 -0.25 7.76 32.37
CA LEU A 242 0.59 7.12 31.35
C LEU A 242 0.37 7.74 29.97
N LEU A 243 -0.87 8.08 29.64
CA LEU A 243 -1.21 8.78 28.40
C LEU A 243 -0.53 10.16 28.33
N LYS A 244 -0.55 10.94 29.43
CA LYS A 244 0.19 12.22 29.55
C LYS A 244 1.70 12.02 29.36
N LYS A 245 2.31 11.02 30.01
CA LYS A 245 3.75 10.70 29.86
C LYS A 245 4.10 10.36 28.41
N SER A 246 3.25 9.57 27.76
CA SER A 246 3.42 9.19 26.36
C SER A 246 3.31 10.40 25.42
N LEU A 247 2.38 11.35 25.67
CA LEU A 247 2.27 12.59 24.91
C LEU A 247 3.55 13.43 25.06
N LYS A 248 4.07 13.59 26.28
CA LYS A 248 5.34 14.29 26.53
C LYS A 248 6.50 13.64 25.78
N LYS A 249 6.56 12.30 25.76
CA LYS A 249 7.58 11.57 24.99
C LYS A 249 7.47 11.85 23.49
N GLN A 250 6.26 11.85 22.93
CA GLN A 250 6.02 12.21 21.52
C GLN A 250 6.45 13.64 21.21
N GLN A 251 6.13 14.60 22.07
CA GLN A 251 6.55 15.99 21.93
C GLN A 251 8.07 16.13 21.95
N LYS A 252 8.77 15.48 22.90
CA LYS A 252 10.24 15.47 22.97
C LYS A 252 10.87 14.89 21.70
N MET A 253 10.32 13.81 21.17
CA MET A 253 10.81 13.20 19.92
C MET A 253 10.60 14.12 18.71
N LYS A 254 9.44 14.78 18.62
CA LYS A 254 9.18 15.79 17.57
C LYS A 254 10.15 16.96 17.65
N SER A 255 10.40 17.48 18.87
CA SER A 255 11.39 18.55 19.08
C SER A 255 12.79 18.13 18.62
N LYS A 256 13.26 16.94 19.02
CA LYS A 256 14.55 16.39 18.55
C LYS A 256 14.62 16.27 17.03
N ARG A 257 13.55 15.78 16.39
CA ARG A 257 13.48 15.67 14.93
C ARG A 257 13.54 17.05 14.27
N ASN A 258 12.81 18.03 14.82
CA ASN A 258 12.80 19.39 14.32
C ASN A 258 14.20 20.00 14.36
N LYS A 259 14.89 19.91 15.51
CA LYS A 259 16.27 20.40 15.66
C LYS A 259 17.23 19.80 14.61
N LYS A 260 17.20 18.47 14.43
CA LYS A 260 18.00 17.80 13.40
C LYS A 260 17.67 18.27 11.99
N TRP A 261 16.41 18.60 11.71
CA TRP A 261 15.99 19.11 10.41
C TRP A 261 16.42 20.56 10.19
N THR A 262 16.34 21.41 11.22
CA THR A 262 16.83 22.80 11.15
C THR A 262 18.33 22.82 10.96
N GLU A 263 19.09 22.03 11.73
CA GLU A 263 20.55 21.87 11.60
C GLU A 263 20.93 21.42 10.17
N ARG A 264 20.20 20.48 9.58
CA ARG A 264 20.43 20.05 8.19
C ARG A 264 20.17 21.15 7.18
N LYS A 265 19.08 21.91 7.34
CA LYS A 265 18.76 23.03 6.44
C LYS A 265 19.83 24.11 6.51
N GLU A 266 20.25 24.46 7.73
CA GLU A 266 21.32 25.42 7.97
C GLU A 266 22.65 24.94 7.39
N SER A 267 23.01 23.68 7.59
CA SER A 267 24.22 23.09 6.99
C SER A 267 24.23 23.17 5.47
N ILE A 268 23.09 22.87 4.82
CA ILE A 268 22.93 23.00 3.37
C ILE A 268 23.08 24.45 2.94
N GLU A 269 22.47 25.39 3.66
CA GLU A 269 22.55 26.81 3.35
C GLU A 269 23.98 27.34 3.50
N ASN A 270 24.66 26.99 4.59
CA ASN A 270 26.06 27.34 4.82
C ASN A 270 26.97 26.76 3.73
N LEU A 271 26.70 25.53 3.25
CA LEU A 271 27.47 24.94 2.15
C LEU A 271 27.26 25.70 0.83
N LYS A 272 26.02 26.10 0.53
CA LYS A 272 25.71 26.93 -0.65
C LYS A 272 26.41 28.28 -0.56
N GLN A 273 26.28 28.96 0.57
CA GLN A 273 26.93 30.26 0.81
C GLN A 273 28.45 30.15 0.71
N ARG A 274 29.07 29.13 1.32
CA ARG A 274 30.52 28.92 1.24
C ARG A 274 30.99 28.75 -0.20
N ARG A 275 30.27 27.97 -1.02
CA ARG A 275 30.58 27.80 -2.45
C ARG A 275 30.44 29.12 -3.21
N GLN A 276 29.40 29.88 -2.93
CA GLN A 276 29.17 31.18 -3.56
C GLN A 276 30.26 32.20 -3.18
N ASN A 277 30.63 32.28 -1.90
CA ASN A 277 31.68 33.17 -1.39
C ASN A 277 33.04 32.78 -2.00
N GLN A 278 33.35 31.48 -2.09
CA GLN A 278 34.57 31.02 -2.76
C GLN A 278 34.60 31.44 -4.24
N ARG A 279 33.47 31.32 -4.95
CA ARG A 279 33.35 31.78 -6.33
C ARG A 279 33.56 33.29 -6.45
N GLN A 280 32.95 34.09 -5.58
CA GLN A 280 33.12 35.54 -5.55
C GLN A 280 34.58 35.93 -5.32
N ARG A 281 35.24 35.31 -4.34
CA ARG A 281 36.67 35.54 -4.06
C ARG A 281 37.55 35.21 -5.27
N MET A 282 37.34 34.07 -5.92
CA MET A 282 38.10 33.72 -7.13
C MET A 282 37.85 34.70 -8.30
N LEU A 283 36.62 35.20 -8.45
CA LEU A 283 36.29 36.21 -9.46
C LEU A 283 36.96 37.56 -9.15
N GLU A 284 37.00 37.95 -7.89
CA GLU A 284 37.67 39.17 -7.43
C GLU A 284 39.18 39.08 -7.60
N GLU A 285 39.80 37.95 -7.24
CA GLU A 285 41.21 37.68 -7.49
C GLU A 285 41.54 37.77 -8.99
N ARG A 286 40.69 37.23 -9.87
CA ARG A 286 40.84 37.36 -11.33
C ARG A 286 40.74 38.83 -11.79
N LYS A 287 39.77 39.58 -11.27
CA LYS A 287 39.61 41.03 -11.57
C LYS A 287 40.84 41.82 -11.12
N ASN A 288 41.32 41.59 -9.90
CA ASN A 288 42.48 42.27 -9.34
C ASN A 288 43.77 41.93 -10.10
N LYS A 289 43.98 40.66 -10.45
CA LYS A 289 45.11 40.24 -11.30
C LYS A 289 45.08 40.91 -12.68
N HIS A 290 43.88 41.10 -13.26
CA HIS A 290 43.75 41.83 -14.52
C HIS A 290 44.10 43.33 -14.36
N LYS A 291 43.62 43.98 -13.29
CA LYS A 291 43.98 45.38 -12.96
C LYS A 291 45.49 45.53 -12.74
N GLU A 292 46.10 44.63 -11.99
CA GLU A 292 47.54 44.61 -11.71
C GLU A 292 48.34 44.45 -13.01
N ARG A 293 47.93 43.53 -13.89
CA ARG A 293 48.54 43.38 -15.23
C ARG A 293 48.44 44.66 -16.07
N ARG A 294 47.28 45.33 -16.06
CA ARG A 294 47.11 46.63 -16.74
C ARG A 294 48.04 47.70 -16.15
N LEU A 295 48.13 47.78 -14.82
CA LEU A 295 49.01 48.74 -14.14
C LEU A 295 50.49 48.48 -14.44
N LYS A 296 50.93 47.21 -14.40
CA LYS A 296 52.31 46.82 -14.78
C LYS A 296 52.63 47.18 -16.23
N ARG A 297 51.69 46.96 -17.17
CA ARG A 297 51.85 47.39 -18.57
C ARG A 297 51.99 48.91 -18.67
N PHE A 298 51.16 49.67 -17.96
CA PHE A 298 51.23 51.13 -17.95
C PHE A 298 52.56 51.65 -17.38
N GLN A 299 53.02 51.10 -16.26
CA GLN A 299 54.32 51.45 -15.67
C GLN A 299 55.49 51.10 -16.60
N LYS A 300 55.47 49.93 -17.26
CA LYS A 300 56.48 49.54 -18.25
C LYS A 300 56.53 50.54 -19.41
N ASN A 301 55.36 50.89 -19.96
CA ASN A 301 55.26 51.86 -21.06
C ASN A 301 55.73 53.27 -20.63
N ARG A 302 55.45 53.69 -19.39
CA ARG A 302 55.96 54.97 -18.85
C ARG A 302 57.49 54.97 -18.74
N LYS A 303 58.08 53.89 -18.22
CA LYS A 303 59.55 53.74 -18.13
C LYS A 303 60.20 53.76 -19.52
N LEU A 304 59.60 53.10 -20.51
CA LEU A 304 60.08 53.11 -21.90
C LEU A 304 60.06 54.52 -22.49
N LYS A 305 58.98 55.28 -22.33
CA LYS A 305 58.87 56.66 -22.83
C LYS A 305 59.87 57.63 -22.18
N ASN A 306 60.13 57.47 -20.89
CA ASN A 306 61.12 58.31 -20.21
C ASN A 306 62.54 58.01 -20.70
N LYS A 307 62.84 56.75 -21.03
CA LYS A 307 64.14 56.31 -21.54
C LYS A 307 64.41 56.72 -23.00
N THR A 308 63.39 57.09 -23.77
CA THR A 308 63.53 57.60 -25.14
C THR A 308 63.66 59.12 -25.22
N ASN A 309 63.50 59.82 -24.10
CA ASN A 309 63.55 61.29 -24.00
C ASN A 309 64.79 61.80 -23.24
N GLU A 310 65.67 60.90 -22.80
CA GLU A 310 67.06 61.16 -22.37
C GLU A 310 67.99 60.79 -23.52
#